data_AF-A0A7Z9BP20-F1
#
_entry.id   AF-A0A7Z9BP20-F1
#
_cell.length_a   1.000
_cell.length_b   1.000
_cell.length_c   1.000
_cell.angle_alpha   90.00
_cell.angle_beta   90.00
_cell.angle_gamma   90.00
#
_symmetry.space_group_name_H-M   'P 1'
#
loop_
_entity.id
_entity.type
_entity.pdbx_description
1 polymer ?
#
loop_
_entity_poly.entity_id
_entity_poly.type
_entity_poly.pdbx_seq_one_letter_code
_entity_poly.pdbx_strand_id
1 'polypeptide(L)' 'MTLFSSEQLLIDIQELPEEAQEIIADLVAVLKRRYEIEQKPPINSLQLEDQPFIGMWSDRPETQNSTQWVRNIRQQHWHQ' A
#
# COMPACT_ATOMS: atom_id res chain seq x y z
N MET A 1 -33.43 0.10 2.07
CA MET A 1 -32.36 0.10 1.06
C MET A 1 -32.98 0.60 -0.24
N THR A 2 -32.89 1.89 -0.51
CA THR A 2 -33.40 2.48 -1.75
C THR A 2 -32.40 2.20 -2.86
N LEU A 3 -32.83 1.44 -3.87
CA LEU A 3 -32.09 1.21 -5.11
C LEU A 3 -32.40 2.38 -6.03
N PHE A 4 -31.62 3.45 -5.97
CA PHE A 4 -31.69 4.51 -6.98
C PHE A 4 -31.12 3.95 -8.29
N SER A 5 -31.85 4.12 -9.40
CA SER A 5 -31.26 3.91 -10.73
C SER A 5 -30.23 5.00 -10.99
N SER A 6 -29.18 4.70 -11.78
CA SER A 6 -28.12 5.66 -12.09
C SER A 6 -28.65 6.94 -12.75
N GLU A 7 -29.73 6.83 -13.52
CA GLU A 7 -30.41 7.98 -14.14
C GLU A 7 -31.12 8.85 -13.12
N GLN A 8 -31.84 8.26 -12.15
CA GLN A 8 -32.54 9.01 -11.11
C GLN A 8 -31.55 9.77 -10.22
N LEU A 9 -30.42 9.14 -9.89
CA LEU A 9 -29.36 9.78 -9.10
C LEU A 9 -28.82 11.04 -9.76
N LEU A 10 -28.64 11.06 -11.09
CA LEU A 10 -28.16 12.25 -11.79
C LEU A 10 -29.16 13.40 -11.75
N ILE A 11 -30.45 13.09 -11.86
CA ILE A 11 -31.53 14.07 -11.73
C ILE A 11 -31.54 14.65 -10.32
N ASP A 12 -31.52 13.79 -9.31
CA ASP A 12 -31.52 14.19 -7.90
C ASP A 12 -30.32 15.09 -7.57
N ILE A 13 -29.14 14.84 -8.14
CA ILE A 13 -27.95 15.70 -7.97
C ILE A 13 -28.14 17.07 -8.62
N GLN A 14 -28.74 17.14 -9.81
CA GLN A 14 -28.96 18.41 -10.51
C GLN A 14 -30.02 19.30 -9.83
N GLU A 15 -30.96 18.70 -9.12
CA GLU A 15 -31.98 19.43 -8.34
C GLU A 15 -31.43 20.03 -7.03
N LEU A 16 -30.24 19.62 -6.60
CA LEU A 16 -29.61 20.15 -5.39
C LEU A 16 -29.07 21.57 -5.57
N PRO A 17 -29.00 22.36 -4.48
CA PRO A 17 -28.27 23.63 -4.47
C PRO A 17 -26.80 23.46 -4.87
N GLU A 18 -26.20 24.53 -5.40
CA GLU A 18 -24.81 24.54 -5.88
C GLU A 18 -23.83 24.09 -4.80
N GLU A 19 -24.04 24.50 -3.54
CA GLU A 19 -23.20 24.11 -2.41
C GLU A 19 -23.23 22.60 -2.16
N ALA A 20 -24.38 21.96 -2.38
CA ALA A 20 -24.53 20.52 -2.22
C ALA A 20 -23.93 19.75 -3.40
N GLN A 21 -23.97 20.30 -4.61
CA GLN A 21 -23.30 19.73 -5.79
C GLN A 21 -21.78 19.73 -5.62
N GLU A 22 -21.20 20.80 -5.08
CA GLU A 22 -19.77 20.90 -4.77
C GLU A 22 -19.33 19.83 -3.75
N ILE A 23 -20.12 19.62 -2.69
CA ILE A 23 -19.84 18.56 -1.70
C ILE A 23 -19.82 17.17 -2.34
N ILE A 24 -20.72 16.92 -3.31
CA ILE A 24 -20.76 15.65 -4.03
C ILE A 24 -19.54 15.51 -4.95
N ALA A 25 -19.12 16.59 -5.63
CA ALA A 25 -17.92 16.59 -6.45
C ALA A 25 -16.67 16.23 -5.63
N ASP A 26 -16.53 16.83 -4.43
CA ASP A 26 -15.44 16.53 -3.50
C ASP A 26 -15.45 15.06 -3.05
N LEU A 27 -16.62 14.54 -2.70
CA LEU A 27 -16.76 13.13 -2.31
C LEU A 27 -16.35 12.19 -3.45
N VAL A 28 -16.81 12.46 -4.67
CA VAL A 28 -16.45 11.68 -5.86
C VAL A 28 -14.94 11.74 -6.11
N ALA A 29 -14.30 12.90 -5.93
CA ALA A 29 -12.85 13.04 -6.07
C ALA A 29 -12.08 12.16 -5.06
N VAL A 30 -12.53 12.13 -3.80
CA VAL A 30 -11.95 11.24 -2.77
C VAL A 30 -12.11 9.77 -3.14
N LEU A 31 -13.30 9.37 -3.58
CA LEU A 31 -13.58 7.98 -3.97
C LEU A 31 -12.75 7.54 -5.17
N LYS A 32 -12.65 8.38 -6.22
CA LYS A 32 -11.80 8.12 -7.38
C LYS A 32 -10.36 7.91 -6.95
N ARG A 33 -9.79 8.82 -6.15
CA ARG A 33 -8.41 8.69 -5.65
C ARG A 33 -8.21 7.38 -4.88
N ARG A 34 -9.16 6.99 -4.02
CA ARG A 34 -9.06 5.75 -3.23
C ARG A 34 -9.01 4.52 -4.14
N TYR A 35 -9.92 4.41 -5.10
CA TYR A 35 -10.03 3.22 -5.94
C TYR A 35 -9.08 3.22 -7.15
N GLU A 36 -8.53 4.36 -7.54
CA GLU A 36 -7.44 4.47 -8.53
C GLU A 36 -6.11 3.95 -7.94
N ILE A 37 -5.89 4.13 -6.63
CA ILE A 37 -4.75 3.53 -5.90
C ILE A 37 -4.90 2.00 -5.78
N GLU A 38 -6.13 1.50 -5.59
CA GLU A 38 -6.41 0.06 -5.55
C GLU A 38 -6.32 -0.61 -6.94
N GLN A 39 -6.45 0.16 -8.03
CA GLN A 39 -6.20 -0.31 -9.40
C GLN A 39 -4.72 -0.26 -9.81
N LYS A 40 -3.82 0.23 -8.95
CA LYS A 40 -2.39 0.04 -9.18
C LYS A 40 -2.19 -1.48 -9.31
N PRO A 41 -1.55 -1.96 -10.40
CA PRO A 41 -1.34 -3.39 -10.60
C PRO A 41 -0.78 -3.96 -9.28
N PRO A 42 -1.20 -5.19 -8.90
CA PRO A 42 -0.65 -5.82 -7.70
C PRO A 42 0.85 -5.59 -7.77
N ILE A 43 1.44 -5.03 -6.70
CA ILE A 43 2.89 -4.78 -6.64
C ILE A 43 3.48 -6.07 -7.19
N ASN A 44 4.01 -6.05 -8.42
CA ASN A 44 4.60 -7.22 -9.04
C ASN A 44 5.49 -7.73 -7.94
N SER A 45 5.21 -8.95 -7.45
CA SER A 45 5.94 -9.53 -6.34
C SER A 45 7.39 -9.23 -6.67
N LEU A 46 8.01 -8.32 -5.91
CA LEU A 46 9.36 -7.87 -6.21
C LEU A 46 10.11 -9.18 -6.42
N GLN A 47 10.70 -9.36 -7.60
CA GLN A 47 11.41 -10.60 -7.94
C GLN A 47 12.67 -10.63 -7.06
N LEU A 48 12.43 -10.86 -5.77
CA LEU A 48 13.40 -10.82 -4.68
C LEU A 48 14.33 -12.01 -4.86
N GLU A 49 13.76 -13.15 -5.27
CA GLU A 49 14.45 -14.40 -5.58
C GLU A 49 15.62 -14.20 -6.57
N ASP A 50 15.48 -13.28 -7.54
CA ASP A 50 16.50 -13.01 -8.56
C ASP A 50 17.44 -11.85 -8.20
N GLN A 51 17.33 -11.28 -7.00
CA GLN A 51 18.20 -10.17 -6.59
C GLN A 51 19.58 -10.66 -6.14
N PRO A 52 20.67 -9.98 -6.53
CA PRO A 52 22.04 -10.41 -6.23
C PRO A 52 22.40 -10.40 -4.74
N PHE A 53 21.57 -9.78 -3.88
CA PHE A 53 21.77 -9.77 -2.43
C PHE A 53 21.14 -10.97 -1.72
N ILE A 54 20.19 -11.68 -2.34
CA ILE A 54 19.63 -12.91 -1.78
C ILE A 54 20.70 -14.00 -1.83
N GLY A 55 20.98 -14.62 -0.68
CA GLY A 55 22.00 -15.66 -0.55
C GLY A 55 23.44 -15.17 -0.34
N MET A 56 23.70 -13.86 -0.32
CA MET A 56 25.04 -13.28 -0.11
C MET A 56 25.73 -13.75 1.19
N TRP A 57 24.96 -14.17 2.19
CA TRP A 57 25.45 -14.67 3.47
C TRP A 57 25.21 -16.16 3.69
N SER A 58 24.73 -16.90 2.67
CA SER A 58 24.46 -18.34 2.81
C SER A 58 25.74 -19.16 2.98
N ASP A 59 26.82 -18.75 2.31
CA ASP A 59 28.10 -19.47 2.32
C ASP A 59 29.02 -19.09 3.49
N ARG A 60 28.59 -18.14 4.33
CA ARG A 60 29.41 -17.70 5.47
C ARG A 60 29.19 -18.64 6.66
N PRO A 61 30.24 -19.32 7.16
CA PRO A 61 30.09 -20.25 8.28
C PRO A 61 29.61 -19.55 9.56
N GLU A 62 29.94 -18.27 9.74
CA GLU A 62 29.56 -17.49 10.92
C GLU A 62 28.05 -17.20 10.97
N THR A 63 27.37 -17.14 9.82
CA THR A 63 25.94 -16.84 9.72
C THR A 63 25.07 -18.09 9.72
N GLN A 64 25.65 -19.28 9.84
CA GLN A 64 24.91 -20.54 9.99
C GLN A 64 24.01 -20.52 11.24
N ASN A 65 24.43 -19.83 12.30
CA ASN A 65 23.56 -19.38 13.39
C ASN A 65 23.48 -17.85 13.41
N SER A 66 22.72 -17.31 12.45
CA SER A 66 22.54 -15.86 12.26
C SER A 66 22.09 -15.14 13.54
N THR A 67 21.29 -15.79 14.38
CA THR A 67 20.79 -15.21 15.63
C THR A 67 21.93 -14.99 16.63
N GLN A 68 22.80 -15.98 16.83
CA GLN A 68 23.96 -15.85 17.71
C GLN A 68 24.98 -14.85 17.14
N TRP A 69 25.22 -14.90 15.83
CA TRP A 69 26.14 -13.97 15.17
C TRP A 69 25.74 -12.50 15.38
N VAL A 70 24.48 -12.14 15.16
CA VAL A 70 23.99 -10.76 15.39
C VAL A 70 24.13 -10.35 16.86
N ARG A 71 23.83 -11.25 17.81
CA ARG A 71 23.96 -10.95 19.24
C ARG A 71 25.40 -10.67 19.64
N ASN A 72 26.35 -11.48 19.17
CA ASN A 72 27.77 -11.30 19.46
C ASN A 72 28.30 -9.98 18.90
N ILE A 73 27.95 -9.66 17.65
CA ILE A 73 28.34 -8.38 17.01
C ILE A 73 27.80 -7.19 17.79
N ARG A 74 26.54 -7.22 18.23
CA ARG A 74 25.96 -6.14 19.04
C ARG A 74 26.64 -5.99 20.40
N GLN A 75 26.97 -7.10 21.06
CA GLN A 75 27.72 -7.04 22.32
C GLN A 75 29.10 -6.42 22.13
N GLN A 76 29.81 -6.80 21.07
CA GLN A 76 31.18 -6.34 20.79
C GLN A 76 31.27 -4.88 20.37
N HIS A 77 30.32 -4.39 19.56
CA HIS A 77 30.44 -3.09 18.90
C HIS A 77 29.53 -2.00 19.45
N TRP A 78 28.44 -2.34 20.15
CA TRP A 78 27.43 -1.35 20.57
C TRP A 78 27.46 -0.99 22.06
N HIS A 79 28.39 -1.56 22.83
CA HIS A 79 28.65 -1.16 24.23
C HIS A 79 29.90 -0.28 24.37
N GLN A 80 30.26 0.48 23.32
CA GLN A 80 31.26 1.54 23.41
C GLN A 80 30.65 2.84 23.90
#